data_AF-A0A5K1ULP4-F1
#
_entry.id   AF-A0A5K1ULP4-F1
#
_cell.length_a   1.000
_cell.length_b   1.000
_cell.length_c   1.000
_cell.angle_alpha   90.00
_cell.angle_beta   90.00
_cell.angle_gamma   90.00
#
_symmetry.space_group_name_H-M   'P 1'
#
loop_
_entity.id
_entity.type
_entity.pdbx_description
1 polymer ?
#
loop_
_entity_poly.entity_id
_entity_poly.type
_entity_poly.pdbx_seq_one_letter_code
_entity_poly.pdbx_strand_id
1 'polypeptide(L)'
;MFFLSSVLFRSKSKRVHVNLISSCASNYIYSTYISPSKSKFRLSLRKHDPVVNRHVMFYQKHTKSKSKKRLTMHGINYARFTGKNKNLRPLLKRVEKSYLFGKFNKLIDNTYRSLPRMS
;
A
#
# COMPACT_ATOMS: atom_id res chain seq x y z
N MET A 1 -5.11 39.80 27.72
CA MET A 1 -4.76 38.37 27.48
C MET A 1 -5.49 37.92 26.23
N PHE A 2 -4.78 37.79 25.10
CA PHE A 2 -5.41 37.57 23.79
C PHE A 2 -5.65 36.06 23.54
N PHE A 3 -6.92 35.65 23.56
CA PHE A 3 -7.38 34.28 23.28
C PHE A 3 -7.41 33.98 21.76
N LEU A 4 -6.26 34.04 21.08
CA LEU A 4 -6.16 33.68 19.64
C LEU A 4 -6.05 32.15 19.38
N SER A 5 -6.16 31.30 20.40
CA SER A 5 -5.86 29.87 20.29
C SER A 5 -6.77 29.15 19.29
N SER A 6 -8.07 29.41 19.29
CA SER A 6 -9.03 28.69 18.43
C SER A 6 -8.85 28.95 16.93
N VAL A 7 -8.32 30.12 16.55
CA VAL A 7 -8.08 30.49 15.15
C VAL A 7 -6.74 29.94 14.66
N LEU A 8 -5.69 30.01 15.47
CA LEU A 8 -4.34 29.51 15.14
C LEU A 8 -4.27 27.97 15.13
N PHE A 9 -5.03 27.28 15.98
CA PHE A 9 -5.02 25.82 16.07
C PHE A 9 -5.97 25.10 15.09
N ARG A 10 -6.66 25.83 14.20
CA ARG A 10 -7.51 25.21 13.18
C ARG A 10 -6.65 24.61 12.07
N SER A 11 -6.16 23.40 12.31
CA SER A 11 -5.40 22.62 11.32
C SER A 11 -6.25 22.38 10.07
N LYS A 12 -5.94 23.09 8.97
CA LYS A 12 -6.56 22.93 7.64
C LYS A 12 -6.09 21.64 6.93
N SER A 13 -5.43 20.73 7.64
CA SER A 13 -4.88 19.51 7.05
C SER A 13 -6.01 18.57 6.62
N LYS A 14 -5.96 18.08 5.37
CA LYS A 14 -6.95 17.17 4.79
C LYS A 14 -7.09 15.94 5.68
N ARG A 15 -8.26 15.72 6.30
CA ARG A 15 -8.47 14.55 7.17
C ARG A 15 -8.44 13.26 6.38
N VAL A 16 -7.90 12.20 6.99
CA VAL A 16 -7.80 10.87 6.38
C VAL A 16 -9.08 10.09 6.71
N HIS A 17 -9.77 9.60 5.68
CA HIS A 17 -10.93 8.73 5.84
C HIS A 17 -10.49 7.33 6.26
N VAL A 18 -11.16 6.77 7.28
CA VAL A 18 -10.81 5.49 7.89
C VAL A 18 -12.07 4.69 8.17
N ASN A 19 -12.01 3.40 7.87
CA ASN A 19 -13.07 2.44 8.17
C ASN A 19 -12.69 1.61 9.39
N LEU A 20 -13.64 1.46 10.30
CA LEU A 20 -13.50 0.66 11.51
C LEU A 20 -14.44 -0.55 11.42
N ILE A 21 -13.95 -1.73 11.79
CA ILE A 21 -14.70 -2.98 11.78
C ILE A 21 -15.09 -3.33 13.21
N SER A 22 -16.34 -3.79 13.39
CA SER A 22 -16.85 -4.28 14.67
C SER A 22 -16.05 -5.48 15.21
N SER A 23 -15.78 -5.50 16.51
CA SER A 23 -15.12 -6.62 17.19
C SER A 23 -15.96 -7.90 17.20
N CYS A 24 -17.28 -7.79 17.02
CA CYS A 24 -18.21 -8.92 17.06
C CYS A 24 -18.36 -9.64 15.71
N ALA A 25 -17.48 -9.38 14.73
CA ALA A 25 -17.49 -10.01 13.40
C ALA A 25 -18.84 -9.88 12.65
N SER A 26 -19.65 -8.87 12.97
CA SER A 26 -20.95 -8.57 12.34
C SER A 26 -20.85 -8.01 10.92
N ASN A 27 -19.63 -7.78 10.43
CA ASN A 27 -19.33 -7.04 9.19
C ASN A 27 -19.87 -5.60 9.13
N TYR A 28 -20.43 -5.06 10.21
CA TYR A 28 -20.80 -3.66 10.28
C TYR A 28 -19.55 -2.76 10.28
N ILE A 29 -19.58 -1.72 9.45
CA ILE A 29 -18.44 -0.80 9.24
C ILE A 29 -18.84 0.59 9.71
N TYR A 30 -18.04 1.15 10.61
CA TYR A 30 -18.16 2.54 11.05
C TYR A 30 -17.05 3.37 10.40
N SER A 31 -17.44 4.36 9.59
CA SER A 31 -16.51 5.23 8.85
C SER A 31 -16.33 6.56 9.58
N THR A 32 -15.07 6.96 9.77
CA THR A 32 -14.71 8.22 10.44
C THR A 32 -13.48 8.88 9.81
N TYR A 33 -13.15 10.07 10.29
CA TYR A 33 -11.99 10.84 9.82
C TYR A 33 -10.96 11.01 10.94
N ILE A 34 -9.69 10.79 10.61
CA ILE A 34 -8.55 10.97 11.53
C ILE A 34 -7.68 12.12 11.03
N SER A 35 -7.07 12.87 11.95
CA SER A 35 -6.03 13.86 11.60
C SER A 35 -4.81 13.18 10.96
N PRO A 36 -4.19 13.75 9.92
CA PRO A 36 -3.03 13.14 9.25
C PRO A 36 -1.86 12.81 10.19
N SER A 37 -1.61 13.64 11.20
CA SER A 37 -0.56 13.37 12.21
C SER A 37 -0.81 12.11 13.04
N LYS A 38 -2.08 11.72 13.22
CA LYS A 38 -2.48 10.54 13.99
C LYS A 38 -2.71 9.32 13.11
N SER A 39 -2.57 9.43 11.78
CA SER A 39 -2.84 8.32 10.86
C SER A 39 -1.83 7.17 10.98
N LYS A 40 -0.67 7.40 11.62
CA LYS A 40 0.32 6.36 11.93
C LYS A 40 -0.17 5.37 12.99
N PHE A 41 -1.06 5.82 13.87
CA PHE A 41 -1.59 5.01 14.96
C PHE A 41 -2.92 4.38 14.55
N ARG A 42 -3.19 3.16 15.02
CA ARG A 42 -4.47 2.48 14.78
C ARG A 42 -5.52 3.04 15.73
N LEU A 43 -6.68 3.39 15.18
CA LEU A 43 -7.80 3.88 15.96
C LEU A 43 -8.67 2.72 16.48
N SER A 44 -9.09 2.83 17.74
CA SER A 44 -10.12 2.00 18.36
C SER A 44 -11.17 2.89 19.01
N LEU A 45 -12.45 2.58 18.81
CA LEU A 45 -13.58 3.32 19.37
C LEU A 45 -14.68 2.38 19.85
N ARG A 46 -15.33 2.70 20.97
CA ARG A 46 -16.56 2.01 21.40
C ARG A 46 -17.78 2.69 20.80
N LYS A 47 -18.55 1.97 19.97
CA LYS A 47 -19.76 2.48 19.28
C LYS A 47 -20.86 1.42 19.24
N HIS A 48 -22.09 1.86 19.00
CA HIS A 48 -23.23 0.95 18.85
C HIS A 48 -23.11 0.22 17.51
N ASP A 49 -23.30 -1.10 17.55
CA ASP A 49 -23.42 -1.95 16.38
C ASP A 49 -24.89 -2.38 16.25
N PRO A 50 -25.61 -1.97 15.18
CA PRO A 50 -27.03 -2.26 15.02
C PRO A 50 -27.31 -3.75 14.78
N VAL A 51 -26.35 -4.53 14.30
CA VAL A 51 -26.52 -5.97 14.05
C VAL A 51 -26.56 -6.75 15.37
N VAL A 52 -25.72 -6.35 16.33
CA VAL A 52 -25.63 -6.97 17.66
C VAL A 52 -26.56 -6.27 18.67
N ASN A 53 -27.05 -5.08 18.32
CA ASN A 53 -27.82 -4.17 19.16
C ASN A 53 -27.14 -3.84 20.50
N ARG A 54 -25.81 -3.68 20.49
CA ARG A 54 -25.00 -3.38 21.69
C ARG A 54 -23.83 -2.48 21.36
N HIS A 55 -23.25 -1.82 22.37
CA HIS A 55 -22.01 -1.06 22.22
C HIS A 55 -20.80 -1.98 22.25
N VAL A 56 -20.10 -2.07 21.13
CA VAL A 56 -18.95 -2.93 20.91
C VAL A 56 -17.72 -2.11 20.53
N MET A 57 -16.55 -2.74 20.59
CA MET A 57 -15.31 -2.09 20.19
C MET A 57 -15.16 -2.17 18.67
N PHE A 58 -14.76 -1.07 18.05
CA PHE A 58 -14.48 -0.97 16.63
C PHE A 58 -13.00 -0.73 16.42
N TYR A 59 -12.38 -1.53 15.53
CA TYR A 59 -10.96 -1.45 15.24
C TYR A 59 -10.70 -1.00 13.81
N GLN A 60 -9.68 -0.16 13.62
CA GLN A 60 -9.30 0.30 12.28
C GLN A 60 -8.94 -0.87 11.37
N LYS A 61 -9.65 -0.94 10.24
CA LYS A 61 -9.34 -1.82 9.13
C LYS A 61 -7.97 -1.43 8.59
N HIS A 62 -7.10 -2.43 8.44
CA HIS A 62 -5.80 -2.22 7.81
C HIS A 62 -6.00 -1.67 6.39
N THR A 63 -5.53 -0.45 6.16
CA THR A 63 -5.40 0.07 4.80
C THR A 63 -4.27 -0.71 4.15
N LYS A 64 -4.59 -1.58 3.19
CA LYS A 64 -3.54 -2.24 2.39
C LYS A 64 -2.63 -1.16 1.84
N SER A 65 -1.32 -1.29 2.06
CA SER A 65 -0.36 -0.39 1.43
C SER A 65 -0.63 -0.41 -0.08
N LYS A 66 -0.63 0.77 -0.72
CA LYS A 66 -0.79 0.84 -2.17
C LYS A 66 0.26 -0.09 -2.77
N SER A 67 -0.18 -1.14 -3.45
CA SER A 67 0.73 -2.07 -4.08
C SER A 67 1.61 -1.27 -5.05
N LYS A 68 2.92 -1.53 -5.04
CA LYS A 68 3.83 -0.87 -5.99
C LYS A 68 3.28 -1.17 -7.38
N LYS A 69 2.86 -0.13 -8.12
CA LYS A 69 2.28 -0.28 -9.46
C LYS A 69 3.27 -1.09 -10.30
N ARG A 70 2.84 -2.28 -10.76
CA ARG A 70 3.64 -3.08 -11.69
C ARG A 70 3.65 -2.32 -13.03
N LEU A 71 4.81 -2.27 -13.67
CA LEU A 71 4.93 -1.73 -15.02
C LEU A 71 4.01 -2.53 -15.96
N THR A 72 3.17 -1.84 -16.73
CA THR A 72 2.34 -2.43 -17.78
C THR A 72 3.21 -2.93 -18.93
N MET A 73 2.72 -3.84 -19.76
CA MET A 73 3.46 -4.34 -20.92
C MET A 73 3.90 -3.22 -21.86
N HIS A 74 3.02 -2.25 -22.12
CA HIS A 74 3.35 -1.06 -22.88
C HIS A 74 4.49 -0.25 -22.22
N GLY A 75 4.44 -0.05 -20.90
CA GLY A 75 5.49 0.66 -20.16
C GLY A 75 6.85 -0.06 -20.20
N ILE A 76 6.84 -1.40 -20.22
CA ILE A 76 8.07 -2.21 -20.39
C ILE A 76 8.62 -2.03 -21.81
N ASN A 77 7.77 -2.11 -22.83
CA ASN A 77 8.20 -1.97 -24.23
C ASN A 77 8.70 -0.55 -24.52
N TYR A 78 8.05 0.47 -23.99
CA TYR A 78 8.50 1.86 -24.08
C TYR A 78 9.85 2.08 -23.36
N ALA A 79 10.03 1.49 -22.17
CA ALA A 79 11.30 1.56 -21.46
C ALA A 79 12.45 0.90 -22.25
N ARG A 80 12.18 -0.23 -22.92
CA ARG A 80 13.14 -0.90 -23.82
C ARG A 80 13.43 -0.06 -25.06
N PHE A 81 12.39 0.46 -25.71
CA PHE A 81 12.50 1.24 -26.94
C PHE A 81 13.28 2.55 -26.72
N THR A 82 12.98 3.28 -25.64
CA THR A 82 13.64 4.56 -25.37
C THR A 82 15.10 4.41 -24.97
N GLY A 83 15.52 3.26 -24.45
CA GLY A 83 16.90 2.97 -24.06
C GLY A 83 17.50 3.85 -22.94
N LYS A 84 16.77 4.85 -22.44
CA LYS A 84 17.29 5.80 -21.44
C LYS A 84 17.54 5.08 -20.11
N ASN A 85 18.73 5.26 -19.53
CA ASN A 85 19.12 4.67 -18.25
C ASN A 85 18.08 4.86 -17.14
N LYS A 86 17.38 6.01 -17.10
CA LYS A 86 16.32 6.28 -16.11
C LYS A 86 15.13 5.31 -16.23
N ASN A 87 14.73 4.93 -17.44
CA ASN A 87 13.58 4.06 -17.70
C ASN A 87 13.94 2.57 -17.58
N LEU A 88 15.20 2.22 -17.86
CA LEU A 88 15.69 0.84 -17.78
C LEU A 88 16.02 0.38 -16.35
N ARG A 89 16.43 1.29 -15.46
CA ARG A 89 16.72 1.00 -14.03
C ARG A 89 15.73 0.05 -13.34
N PRO A 90 14.39 0.25 -13.40
CA PRO A 90 13.45 -0.67 -12.78
C PRO A 90 13.42 -2.06 -13.40
N LEU A 91 13.74 -2.19 -14.69
CA LEU A 91 13.86 -3.48 -15.37
C LEU A 91 15.16 -4.18 -14.98
N LEU A 92 16.29 -3.46 -14.99
CA LEU A 92 17.59 -3.99 -14.57
C LEU A 92 17.57 -4.48 -13.12
N LYS A 93 17.04 -3.67 -12.20
CA LYS A 93 16.87 -4.05 -10.78
C LYS A 93 16.02 -5.31 -10.61
N ARG A 94 15.07 -5.56 -11.52
CA ARG A 94 14.26 -6.79 -11.51
C ARG A 94 15.09 -7.99 -11.95
N VAL A 95 15.89 -7.86 -13.00
CA VAL A 95 16.79 -8.92 -13.49
C VAL A 95 17.85 -9.25 -12.45
N GLU A 96 18.52 -8.24 -11.91
CA GLU A 96 19.51 -8.37 -10.82
C GLU A 96 18.93 -9.10 -9.62
N LYS A 97 17.73 -8.68 -9.17
CA LYS A 97 17.02 -9.38 -8.10
C LYS A 97 16.79 -10.85 -8.46
N SER A 98 16.25 -11.15 -9.63
CA SER A 98 16.02 -12.53 -10.08
C SER A 98 17.30 -13.36 -10.16
N TYR A 99 18.42 -12.74 -10.54
CA TYR A 99 19.73 -13.38 -10.55
C TYR A 99 20.19 -13.74 -9.13
N LEU A 100 20.09 -12.82 -8.18
CA LEU A 100 20.43 -13.07 -6.77
C LEU A 100 19.59 -14.19 -6.15
N PHE A 101 18.31 -14.29 -6.53
CA PHE A 101 17.44 -15.39 -6.10
C PHE A 101 17.69 -16.72 -6.82
N GLY A 102 18.73 -16.80 -7.67
CA GLY A 102 19.11 -18.05 -8.33
C GLY A 102 18.17 -18.48 -9.45
N LYS A 103 17.27 -17.60 -9.93
CA LYS A 103 16.34 -17.92 -11.03
C LYS A 103 17.08 -18.32 -12.32
N PHE A 104 18.25 -17.74 -12.54
CA PHE A 104 19.08 -18.06 -13.71
C PHE A 104 20.16 -19.10 -13.40
N ASN A 105 20.04 -19.85 -12.30
CA ASN A 105 20.97 -20.94 -12.03
C ASN A 105 20.58 -22.16 -12.88
N LYS A 106 21.50 -22.56 -13.78
CA LYS A 106 21.34 -23.69 -14.70
C LYS A 106 21.01 -25.01 -14.00
N LEU A 107 21.39 -25.15 -12.73
CA LEU A 107 21.14 -26.33 -11.91
C LEU A 107 19.75 -26.33 -11.26
N ILE A 108 19.08 -25.17 -11.17
CA ILE A 108 17.85 -24.97 -10.39
C ILE A 108 16.65 -24.71 -11.31
N ASP A 109 16.82 -24.06 -12.46
CA ASP A 109 15.72 -23.61 -13.32
C ASP A 109 15.73 -24.30 -14.70
N ASN A 110 14.68 -25.08 -14.99
CA ASN A 110 14.47 -25.76 -16.28
C ASN A 110 14.35 -24.79 -17.46
N THR A 111 14.02 -23.52 -17.21
CA THR A 111 13.92 -22.49 -18.25
C THR A 111 15.27 -22.12 -18.87
N TYR A 112 16.39 -22.39 -18.18
CA TYR A 112 17.74 -22.13 -18.69
C TYR A 112 18.07 -22.96 -19.94
N ARG A 113 17.42 -24.11 -20.14
CA ARG A 113 17.58 -24.95 -21.35
C ARG A 113 16.99 -24.33 -22.61
N SER A 114 16.07 -23.38 -22.48
CA SER A 114 15.32 -22.80 -23.61
C SER A 114 15.88 -21.48 -24.16
N LEU A 115 16.90 -20.91 -23.51
CA LEU A 115 17.55 -19.70 -24.02
C LEU A 115 18.52 -20.09 -25.16
N PRO A 116 18.49 -19.38 -26.30
CA PRO A 116 19.41 -19.65 -27.40
C PRO A 116 20.85 -19.48 -26.90
N ARG A 117 21.70 -20.49 -27.16
CA ARG A 117 23.13 -20.38 -26.91
C ARG A 117 23.66 -19.31 -27.84
N MET A 118 24.04 -18.16 -27.29
CA MET A 118 24.76 -17.15 -28.05
C MET A 118 26.15 -17.71 -28.33
N SER A 119 26.40 -18.03 -29.61
CA SER A 119 27.70 -18.37 -30.17
C SER A 119 28.55 -17.14 -30.34
#